data_AF-A0A7C7M1V2-F1
#
_entry.id   AF-A0A7C7M1V2-F1
#
_cell.length_a   1.000
_cell.length_b   1.000
_cell.length_c   1.000
_cell.angle_alpha   90.00
_cell.angle_beta   90.00
_cell.angle_gamma   90.00
#
_symmetry.space_group_name_H-M   'P 1'
#
loop_
_entity.id
_entity.type
_entity.pdbx_description
1 polymer ?
#
loop_
_entity_poly.entity_id
_entity_poly.type
_entity_poly.pdbx_seq_one_letter_code
_entity_poly.pdbx_strand_id
1 'polypeptide(L)'
;MDCKNNHFEEGVNGTADAENMSAFLAANTDTRYSVSVIGGELDDSTVVGIDHPTNIGDGKVDFIAKTVRTFLWAPLGMSVFWQWLMLGCLAGFLMGGSQGLARSLFGQMVPETRSTEFFGFFGFFGKVAAFIGPMLYTVLAVMFDSRVAIASLAVLIIAGTIMMLWVDVEDGIAVATAEDARIRGITESE
;
A
#
# COMPACT_ATOMS: atom_id res chain seq x y z
N MET A 1 7.80 -20.53 -16.14
CA MET A 1 7.85 -20.12 -17.55
C MET A 1 8.98 -20.91 -18.19
N ASP A 2 8.64 -21.88 -19.04
CA ASP A 2 9.59 -22.74 -19.76
C ASP A 2 10.06 -21.99 -21.02
N CYS A 3 11.35 -21.72 -21.13
CA CYS A 3 11.96 -20.91 -22.21
C CYS A 3 12.42 -21.75 -23.41
N LYS A 4 11.81 -22.93 -23.66
CA LYS A 4 12.26 -23.83 -24.74
C LYS A 4 11.59 -23.63 -26.10
N ASN A 5 10.49 -22.87 -26.19
CA ASN A 5 9.74 -22.70 -27.44
C ASN A 5 9.50 -21.22 -27.77
N ASN A 6 10.57 -20.48 -28.05
CA ASN A 6 10.44 -19.15 -28.62
C ASN A 6 10.27 -19.26 -30.14
N HIS A 7 9.05 -19.03 -30.62
CA HIS A 7 8.77 -18.70 -32.01
C HIS A 7 9.35 -17.29 -32.29
N PHE A 8 10.62 -17.23 -32.68
CA PHE A 8 11.16 -16.03 -33.33
C PHE A 8 10.78 -16.13 -34.81
N GLU A 9 9.98 -15.18 -35.32
CA GLU A 9 9.77 -15.04 -36.76
C GLU A 9 11.13 -14.73 -37.42
N GLU A 10 11.63 -15.66 -38.25
CA GLU A 10 12.77 -15.42 -39.13
C GLU A 10 12.38 -14.35 -40.16
N GLY A 11 12.92 -13.14 -40.03
CA GLY A 11 12.64 -12.06 -40.98
C GLY A 11 13.06 -10.64 -40.56
N VAL A 12 13.50 -10.42 -39.32
CA VAL A 12 14.07 -9.13 -38.92
C VAL A 12 15.59 -9.16 -39.13
N ASN A 13 16.07 -8.47 -40.17
CA ASN A 13 17.50 -8.25 -40.41
C ASN A 13 18.07 -7.24 -39.39
N GLY A 14 18.22 -7.67 -38.14
CA GLY A 14 19.12 -7.08 -37.17
C GLY A 14 20.16 -8.13 -36.79
N THR A 15 21.44 -7.88 -37.03
CA THR A 15 22.49 -8.78 -36.56
C THR A 15 22.61 -8.64 -35.04
N ALA A 16 22.45 -9.74 -34.31
CA ALA A 16 22.75 -9.82 -32.88
C ALA A 16 24.25 -10.03 -32.70
N ASP A 17 25.04 -9.06 -33.14
CA ASP A 17 26.48 -8.99 -32.89
C ASP A 17 26.78 -8.31 -31.55
N ALA A 18 27.96 -8.58 -30.99
CA ALA A 18 28.35 -8.09 -29.67
C ALA A 18 28.35 -6.55 -29.58
N GLU A 19 28.66 -5.87 -30.68
CA GLU A 19 28.67 -4.40 -30.73
C GLU A 19 27.24 -3.83 -30.65
N ASN A 20 26.32 -4.34 -31.47
CA ASN A 20 24.90 -3.93 -31.44
C ASN A 20 24.21 -4.30 -30.12
N MET A 21 24.54 -5.44 -29.52
CA MET A 21 24.01 -5.82 -28.21
C MET A 21 24.56 -4.93 -27.09
N SER A 22 25.84 -4.55 -27.13
CA SER A 22 26.42 -3.60 -26.18
C SER A 22 25.81 -2.19 -26.32
N ALA A 23 25.56 -1.75 -27.55
CA ALA A 23 24.88 -0.47 -27.83
C ALA A 23 23.42 -0.49 -27.36
N PHE A 24 22.72 -1.62 -27.53
CA PHE A 24 21.38 -1.82 -27.00
C PHE A 24 21.37 -1.78 -25.46
N LEU A 25 22.31 -2.46 -24.79
CA LEU A 25 22.43 -2.42 -23.34
C LEU A 25 22.70 -1.00 -22.83
N ALA A 26 23.59 -0.25 -23.50
CA ALA A 26 23.87 1.14 -23.18
C ALA A 26 22.62 2.04 -23.37
N ALA A 27 21.87 1.84 -24.44
CA ALA A 27 20.63 2.59 -24.71
C ALA A 27 19.51 2.31 -23.70
N ASN A 28 19.56 1.17 -23.00
CA ASN A 28 18.55 0.77 -22.02
C ASN A 28 18.90 1.17 -20.57
N THR A 29 20.03 1.84 -20.34
CA THR A 29 20.46 2.29 -19.00
C THR A 29 19.56 3.36 -18.39
N ASP A 30 18.94 4.23 -19.19
CA ASP A 30 18.02 5.29 -18.73
C ASP A 30 16.54 4.84 -18.80
N THR A 31 16.27 3.55 -18.72
CA THR A 31 14.90 3.01 -18.85
C THR A 31 14.39 2.40 -17.55
N ARG A 32 13.07 2.19 -17.49
CA ARG A 32 12.43 1.46 -16.39
C ARG A 32 12.57 -0.07 -16.47
N TYR A 33 13.28 -0.57 -17.48
CA TYR A 33 13.34 -2.00 -17.82
C TYR A 33 14.68 -2.61 -17.38
N SER A 34 14.69 -3.93 -17.26
CA SER A 34 15.91 -4.72 -17.11
C SER A 34 16.10 -5.56 -18.37
N VAL A 35 17.34 -5.59 -18.85
CA VAL A 35 17.76 -6.39 -20.00
C VAL A 35 18.81 -7.36 -19.52
N SER A 36 18.64 -8.64 -19.85
CA SER A 36 19.61 -9.69 -19.57
C SER A 36 19.89 -10.44 -20.87
N VAL A 37 21.17 -10.63 -21.18
CA VAL A 37 21.62 -11.36 -22.38
C VAL A 37 21.98 -12.78 -21.96
N ILE A 38 21.41 -13.77 -22.65
CA ILE A 38 21.65 -15.19 -22.42
C ILE A 38 22.22 -15.80 -23.70
N GLY A 39 23.43 -16.35 -23.60
CA GLY A 39 24.24 -16.90 -24.68
C GLY A 39 25.07 -15.85 -25.43
N GLY A 40 26.11 -16.31 -26.14
CA GLY A 40 27.01 -15.48 -26.94
C GLY A 40 28.21 -14.93 -26.16
N GLU A 41 28.86 -13.89 -26.70
CA GLU A 41 30.07 -13.28 -26.11
C GLU A 41 29.76 -12.37 -24.89
N LEU A 42 28.51 -11.96 -24.75
CA LEU A 42 27.98 -11.12 -23.66
C LEU A 42 27.05 -11.91 -22.73
N ASP A 43 27.21 -13.23 -22.66
CA ASP A 43 26.40 -14.10 -21.81
C ASP A 43 26.47 -13.65 -20.33
N ASP A 44 25.35 -13.72 -19.64
CA ASP A 44 25.13 -13.28 -18.25
C ASP A 44 25.24 -11.75 -18.02
N SER A 45 25.45 -10.96 -19.07
CA SER A 45 25.41 -9.49 -18.94
C SER A 45 23.96 -9.04 -18.66
N THR A 46 23.77 -8.39 -17.51
CA THR A 46 22.47 -7.86 -17.09
C THR A 46 22.61 -6.37 -16.79
N VAL A 47 21.83 -5.57 -17.50
CA VAL A 47 21.70 -4.12 -17.26
C VAL A 47 20.31 -3.85 -16.71
N VAL A 48 20.26 -3.24 -15.54
CA VAL A 48 19.04 -2.74 -14.94
C VAL A 48 19.07 -1.24 -15.11
N GLY A 49 18.05 -0.68 -15.78
CA GLY A 49 18.00 0.76 -15.98
C GLY A 49 17.84 1.53 -14.66
N ILE A 50 18.29 2.78 -14.66
CA ILE A 50 18.40 3.63 -13.47
C ILE A 50 17.01 3.88 -12.85
N ASP A 51 15.97 4.03 -13.70
CA ASP A 51 14.57 4.20 -13.32
C ASP A 51 13.82 2.89 -12.98
N HIS A 52 14.52 1.75 -12.93
CA HIS A 52 13.88 0.48 -12.60
C HIS A 52 13.44 0.45 -11.12
N PRO A 53 12.21 -0.01 -10.77
CA PRO A 53 11.68 0.05 -9.40
C PRO A 53 12.51 -0.65 -8.31
N THR A 54 13.39 -1.57 -8.70
CA THR A 54 14.31 -2.28 -7.79
C THR A 54 15.60 -1.53 -7.50
N ASN A 55 15.93 -0.46 -8.24
CA ASN A 55 17.06 0.39 -7.93
C ASN A 55 16.73 1.24 -6.69
N ILE A 56 17.57 1.19 -5.67
CA ILE A 56 17.32 1.86 -4.38
C ILE A 56 18.32 2.99 -4.22
N GLY A 57 17.89 4.23 -4.46
CA GLY A 57 18.76 5.39 -4.30
C GLY A 57 18.38 6.64 -5.06
N ASP A 58 17.43 6.57 -5.97
CA ASP A 58 16.95 7.71 -6.77
C ASP A 58 15.62 8.29 -6.23
N GLY A 59 14.90 7.52 -5.40
CA GLY A 59 13.62 7.96 -4.85
C GLY A 59 13.76 8.91 -3.64
N LYS A 60 12.97 9.99 -3.61
CA LYS A 60 12.91 10.97 -2.48
C LYS A 60 12.62 10.33 -1.11
N VAL A 61 11.98 9.17 -1.07
CA VAL A 61 11.61 8.42 0.14
C VAL A 61 12.45 7.14 0.36
N ASP A 62 13.47 6.89 -0.47
CA ASP A 62 14.31 5.69 -0.35
C ASP A 62 15.15 5.65 0.93
N PHE A 63 15.38 6.80 1.58
CA PHE A 63 16.10 6.85 2.85
C PHE A 63 15.41 5.98 3.92
N ILE A 64 14.07 5.94 3.95
CA ILE A 64 13.32 5.14 4.93
C ILE A 64 13.62 3.65 4.72
N ALA A 65 13.51 3.18 3.47
CA ALA A 65 13.78 1.79 3.13
C ALA A 65 15.25 1.42 3.40
N LYS A 66 16.19 2.33 3.11
CA LYS A 66 17.62 2.15 3.42
C LYS A 66 17.86 2.07 4.93
N THR A 67 17.27 2.97 5.72
CA THR A 67 17.40 2.98 7.19
C THR A 67 16.84 1.70 7.80
N VAL A 68 15.63 1.26 7.40
CA VAL A 68 15.03 0.03 7.90
C VAL A 68 15.88 -1.18 7.47
N ARG A 69 16.38 -1.21 6.23
CA ARG A 69 17.29 -2.27 5.78
C ARG A 69 18.56 -2.35 6.62
N THR A 70 19.20 -1.23 6.90
CA THR A 70 20.47 -1.21 7.64
C THR A 70 20.29 -1.46 9.13
N PHE A 71 19.24 -0.91 9.75
CA PHE A 71 19.07 -0.97 11.20
C PHE A 71 18.24 -2.17 11.67
N LEU A 72 17.25 -2.61 10.88
CA LEU A 72 16.37 -3.72 11.23
C LEU A 72 16.78 -5.01 10.51
N TRP A 73 16.81 -5.00 9.18
CA TRP A 73 16.94 -6.24 8.41
C TRP A 73 18.37 -6.80 8.36
N ALA A 74 19.38 -5.94 8.22
CA ALA A 74 20.79 -6.34 8.16
C ALA A 74 21.28 -7.03 9.44
N PRO A 75 21.04 -6.52 10.67
CA PRO A 75 21.48 -7.22 11.88
C PRO A 75 20.68 -8.48 12.17
N LEU A 76 19.44 -8.59 11.69
CA LEU A 76 18.63 -9.80 11.85
C LEU A 76 19.11 -10.95 10.94
N GLY A 77 19.81 -10.66 9.85
CA GLY A 77 20.42 -11.68 8.97
C GLY A 77 19.43 -12.66 8.33
N MET A 78 18.14 -12.33 8.28
CA MET A 78 17.09 -13.23 7.81
C MET A 78 16.89 -13.16 6.29
N SER A 79 16.46 -14.26 5.69
CA SER A 79 16.11 -14.31 4.26
C SER A 79 14.90 -13.43 3.95
N VAL A 80 14.80 -12.95 2.70
CA VAL A 80 13.70 -12.08 2.22
C VAL A 80 12.32 -12.69 2.49
N PHE A 81 12.20 -14.02 2.43
CA PHE A 81 10.96 -14.73 2.73
C PHE A 81 10.46 -14.44 4.15
N TRP A 82 11.32 -14.57 5.16
CA TRP A 82 10.95 -14.34 6.56
C TRP A 82 10.64 -12.87 6.84
N GLN A 83 11.34 -11.95 6.18
CA GLN A 83 11.05 -10.52 6.26
C GLN A 83 9.63 -10.23 5.78
N TRP A 84 9.26 -10.79 4.62
CA TRP A 84 7.94 -10.59 4.04
C TRP A 84 6.83 -11.24 4.87
N LEU A 85 7.06 -12.46 5.37
CA LEU A 85 6.10 -13.17 6.22
C LEU A 85 5.81 -12.39 7.52
N MET A 86 6.85 -11.91 8.20
CA MET A 86 6.66 -11.14 9.43
C MET A 86 5.93 -9.81 9.19
N LEU A 87 6.29 -9.09 8.13
CA LEU A 87 5.59 -7.86 7.74
C LEU A 87 4.11 -8.13 7.43
N GLY A 88 3.82 -9.20 6.69
CA GLY A 88 2.45 -9.60 6.36
C GLY A 88 1.64 -9.96 7.60
N CYS A 89 2.20 -10.74 8.53
CA CYS A 89 1.55 -11.08 9.79
C CYS A 89 1.27 -9.84 10.65
N LEU A 90 2.24 -8.95 10.81
CA LEU A 90 2.08 -7.69 11.54
C LEU A 90 1.00 -6.81 10.90
N ALA A 91 1.06 -6.61 9.59
CA ALA A 91 0.07 -5.81 8.87
C ALA A 91 -1.35 -6.41 9.00
N GLY A 92 -1.50 -7.72 8.85
CA GLY A 92 -2.78 -8.41 9.00
C GLY A 92 -3.34 -8.30 10.43
N PHE A 93 -2.49 -8.46 11.44
CA PHE A 93 -2.87 -8.27 12.84
C PHE A 93 -3.32 -6.83 13.12
N LEU A 94 -2.57 -5.83 12.66
CA LEU A 94 -2.92 -4.42 12.84
C LEU A 94 -4.24 -4.07 12.14
N MET A 95 -4.41 -4.46 10.87
CA MET A 95 -5.63 -4.19 10.11
C MET A 95 -6.85 -4.91 10.70
N GLY A 96 -6.70 -6.15 11.17
CA GLY A 96 -7.79 -6.89 11.82
C GLY A 96 -8.20 -6.28 13.16
N GLY A 97 -7.22 -5.97 14.01
CA GLY A 97 -7.44 -5.38 15.32
C GLY A 97 -8.13 -4.02 15.25
N SER A 98 -7.65 -3.11 14.39
CA SER A 98 -8.23 -1.78 14.27
C SER A 98 -9.67 -1.81 13.73
N GLN A 99 -9.97 -2.69 12.77
CA GLN A 99 -11.30 -2.81 12.17
C GLN A 99 -12.36 -3.34 13.17
N GLY A 100 -11.96 -4.23 14.08
CA GLY A 100 -12.82 -4.72 15.16
C GLY A 100 -13.04 -3.68 16.25
N LEU A 101 -11.96 -3.06 16.72
CA LEU A 101 -12.01 -2.03 17.76
C LEU A 101 -12.84 -0.81 17.34
N ALA A 102 -12.66 -0.33 16.10
CA ALA A 102 -13.42 0.79 15.58
C ALA A 102 -14.94 0.53 15.57
N ARG A 103 -15.37 -0.68 15.17
CA ARG A 103 -16.80 -1.05 15.19
C ARG A 103 -17.37 -1.14 16.60
N SER A 104 -16.61 -1.73 17.52
CA SER A 104 -17.04 -1.85 18.92
C SER A 104 -17.18 -0.48 19.60
N LEU A 105 -16.18 0.39 19.39
CA LEU A 105 -16.19 1.75 19.94
C LEU A 105 -17.34 2.57 19.36
N PHE A 106 -17.52 2.54 18.04
CA PHE A 106 -18.61 3.24 17.37
C PHE A 106 -19.99 2.74 17.86
N GLY A 107 -20.16 1.43 18.05
CA GLY A 107 -21.42 0.86 18.54
C GLY A 107 -21.83 1.35 19.93
N GLN A 108 -20.87 1.67 20.82
CA GLN A 108 -21.16 2.21 22.15
C GLN A 108 -21.62 3.67 22.11
N MET A 109 -21.22 4.44 21.11
CA MET A 109 -21.56 5.86 20.95
C MET A 109 -22.82 6.08 20.09
N VAL A 110 -23.49 5.01 19.65
CA VAL A 110 -24.68 5.11 18.80
C VAL A 110 -25.93 4.83 19.62
N PRO A 111 -26.96 5.70 19.59
CA PRO A 111 -28.22 5.47 20.28
C PRO A 111 -28.94 4.24 19.69
N GLU A 112 -29.49 3.38 20.56
CA GLU A 112 -30.17 2.14 20.18
C GLU A 112 -31.39 2.43 19.29
N THR A 113 -32.11 3.50 19.60
CA THR A 113 -33.35 3.91 18.90
C THR A 113 -33.12 4.31 17.45
N ARG A 114 -31.90 4.73 17.07
CA ARG A 114 -31.54 5.16 15.70
C ARG A 114 -30.34 4.44 15.12
N SER A 115 -30.01 3.27 15.67
CA SER A 115 -28.84 2.47 15.28
C SER A 115 -28.71 2.26 13.77
N THR A 116 -29.82 1.98 13.07
CA THR A 116 -29.80 1.70 11.62
C THR A 116 -29.37 2.91 10.79
N GLU A 117 -29.74 4.13 11.19
CA GLU A 117 -29.34 5.35 10.49
C GLU A 117 -27.84 5.59 10.60
N PHE A 118 -27.31 5.51 11.83
CA PHE A 118 -25.88 5.70 12.11
C PHE A 118 -24.99 4.61 11.48
N PHE A 119 -25.40 3.34 11.55
CA PHE A 119 -24.68 2.26 10.87
C PHE A 119 -24.79 2.35 9.34
N GLY A 120 -25.88 2.91 8.82
CA GLY A 120 -26.02 3.27 7.41
C GLY A 120 -24.97 4.30 6.96
N PHE A 121 -24.78 5.37 7.74
CA PHE A 121 -23.73 6.36 7.48
C PHE A 121 -22.32 5.77 7.62
N PHE A 122 -22.07 4.97 8.66
CA PHE A 122 -20.79 4.28 8.85
C PHE A 122 -20.43 3.41 7.63
N GLY A 123 -21.40 2.65 7.12
CA GLY A 123 -21.23 1.85 5.91
C GLY A 123 -20.99 2.67 4.64
N PHE A 124 -21.67 3.81 4.50
CA PHE A 124 -21.48 4.72 3.37
C PHE A 124 -20.05 5.29 3.34
N PHE A 125 -19.55 5.81 4.47
CA PHE A 125 -18.17 6.32 4.56
C PHE A 125 -17.13 5.23 4.32
N GLY A 126 -17.39 4.00 4.77
CA GLY A 126 -16.54 2.86 4.45
C GLY A 126 -16.40 2.60 2.94
N LYS A 127 -17.51 2.70 2.18
CA LYS A 127 -17.49 2.57 0.72
C LYS A 127 -16.77 3.74 0.04
N VAL A 128 -16.99 4.96 0.52
CA VAL A 128 -16.30 6.16 0.01
C VAL A 128 -14.79 6.04 0.23
N ALA A 129 -14.35 5.61 1.42
CA ALA A 129 -12.94 5.39 1.72
C ALA A 129 -12.33 4.29 0.84
N ALA A 130 -13.06 3.19 0.59
CA ALA A 130 -12.63 2.12 -0.30
C ALA A 130 -12.47 2.55 -1.76
N PHE A 131 -13.13 3.64 -2.18
CA PHE A 131 -12.97 4.25 -3.49
C PHE A 131 -11.84 5.29 -3.52
N ILE A 132 -11.77 6.17 -2.52
CA ILE A 132 -10.76 7.24 -2.45
C ILE A 132 -9.35 6.67 -2.27
N GLY A 133 -9.18 5.60 -1.48
CA GLY A 133 -7.86 5.00 -1.21
C GLY A 133 -7.11 4.58 -2.47
N PRO A 134 -7.68 3.71 -3.32
CA PRO A 134 -7.08 3.32 -4.60
C PRO A 134 -6.90 4.51 -5.55
N MET A 135 -7.88 5.42 -5.62
CA MET A 135 -7.77 6.61 -6.48
C MET A 135 -6.56 7.46 -6.09
N LEU A 136 -6.40 7.78 -4.81
CA LEU A 136 -5.28 8.56 -4.30
C LEU A 136 -3.94 7.85 -4.57
N TYR A 137 -3.90 6.53 -4.31
CA TYR A 137 -2.72 5.73 -4.60
C TYR A 137 -2.34 5.80 -6.09
N THR A 138 -3.29 5.58 -6.99
CA THR A 138 -3.04 5.62 -8.44
C THR A 138 -2.56 6.99 -8.89
N VAL A 139 -3.21 8.07 -8.44
CA VAL A 139 -2.81 9.44 -8.81
C VAL A 139 -1.38 9.74 -8.35
N LEU A 140 -1.03 9.39 -7.12
CA LEU A 140 0.32 9.64 -6.59
C LEU A 140 1.37 8.70 -7.19
N ALA A 141 1.02 7.46 -7.49
CA ALA A 141 1.92 6.49 -8.12
C ALA A 141 2.26 6.90 -9.56
N VAL A 142 1.31 7.51 -10.28
CA VAL A 142 1.51 8.01 -11.65
C VAL A 142 2.28 9.33 -11.67
N MET A 143 2.00 10.26 -10.75
CA MET A 143 2.65 11.57 -10.73
C MET A 143 4.05 11.58 -10.12
N PHE A 144 4.32 10.68 -9.17
CA PHE A 144 5.60 10.62 -8.47
C PHE A 144 6.25 9.25 -8.67
N ASP A 145 6.09 8.38 -7.68
CA ASP A 145 6.62 7.02 -7.68
C ASP A 145 5.75 6.17 -6.74
N SER A 146 5.78 4.86 -6.94
CA SER A 146 5.02 3.90 -6.12
C SER A 146 5.38 4.00 -4.64
N ARG A 147 6.63 4.32 -4.29
CA ARG A 147 7.07 4.47 -2.90
C ARG A 147 6.47 5.70 -2.24
N VAL A 148 6.40 6.81 -2.97
CA VAL A 148 5.75 8.05 -2.51
C VAL A 148 4.24 7.82 -2.34
N ALA A 149 3.63 7.07 -3.27
CA ALA A 149 2.22 6.68 -3.16
C ALA A 149 1.93 5.87 -1.90
N ILE A 150 2.73 4.84 -1.60
CA ILE A 150 2.60 4.06 -0.36
C ILE A 150 2.82 4.94 0.87
N ALA A 151 3.83 5.82 0.85
CA ALA A 151 4.11 6.73 1.97
C ALA A 151 2.93 7.67 2.24
N SER A 152 2.20 8.10 1.22
CA SER A 152 1.01 8.95 1.38
C SER A 152 -0.13 8.25 2.14
N LEU A 153 -0.29 6.94 1.94
CA LEU A 153 -1.26 6.13 2.68
C LEU A 153 -0.90 6.06 4.16
N ALA A 154 0.40 5.96 4.48
CA ALA A 154 0.88 6.03 5.87
C ALA A 154 0.58 7.40 6.50
N VAL A 155 0.77 8.50 5.76
CA VAL A 155 0.42 9.85 6.23
C VAL A 155 -1.08 9.96 6.51
N LEU A 156 -1.95 9.41 5.66
CA LEU A 156 -3.39 9.38 5.90
C LEU A 156 -3.75 8.60 7.17
N ILE A 157 -3.12 7.44 7.40
CA ILE A 157 -3.33 6.67 8.62
C ILE A 157 -2.92 7.50 9.85
N ILE A 158 -1.75 8.13 9.83
CA ILE A 158 -1.27 8.98 10.93
C ILE A 158 -2.22 10.15 11.17
N ALA A 159 -2.66 10.83 10.11
CA ALA A 159 -3.62 11.93 10.21
C ALA A 159 -4.95 11.47 10.84
N GLY A 160 -5.46 10.31 10.44
CA GLY A 160 -6.65 9.70 11.05
C GLY A 160 -6.44 9.32 12.52
N THR A 161 -5.27 8.78 12.86
CA THR A 161 -4.91 8.47 14.26
C THR A 161 -4.85 9.73 15.12
N ILE A 162 -4.25 10.81 14.62
CA ILE A 162 -4.20 12.10 15.34
C ILE A 162 -5.61 12.65 15.53
N MET A 163 -6.45 12.58 14.50
CA MET A 163 -7.85 13.03 14.60
C MET A 163 -8.63 12.26 15.68
N MET A 164 -8.37 10.97 15.86
CA MET A 164 -9.00 10.19 16.94
C MET A 164 -8.60 10.65 18.34
N LEU A 165 -7.45 11.31 18.52
CA LEU A 165 -7.03 11.80 19.84
C LEU A 165 -7.90 12.94 20.38
N TRP A 166 -8.74 13.56 19.53
CA TRP A 166 -9.68 14.61 19.93
C TRP A 166 -11.10 14.08 20.20
N VAL A 167 -11.34 12.79 20.01
CA VAL A 167 -12.66 12.20 20.24
C VAL A 167 -12.79 11.85 21.72
N ASP A 168 -13.76 12.48 22.39
CA ASP A 168 -14.20 12.12 23.74
C ASP A 168 -15.26 11.03 23.64
N VAL A 169 -14.92 9.84 24.14
CA VAL A 169 -15.78 8.65 24.03
C VAL A 169 -16.88 8.70 25.08
N GLU A 170 -16.55 9.13 26.29
CA GLU A 170 -17.46 9.23 27.42
C GLU A 170 -18.60 10.20 27.13
N ASP A 171 -18.30 11.36 26.55
CA ASP A 171 -19.31 12.34 26.12
C ASP A 171 -20.21 11.75 25.02
N GLY A 172 -19.62 11.03 24.06
CA GLY A 172 -20.36 10.34 22.99
C GLY A 172 -21.38 9.34 23.53
N ILE A 173 -21.00 8.52 24.52
CA ILE A 173 -21.90 7.56 25.17
C ILE A 173 -22.99 8.27 25.98
N ALA A 174 -22.64 9.35 26.69
CA ALA A 174 -23.59 10.13 27.48
C ALA A 174 -24.68 10.76 26.59
N VAL A 175 -24.29 11.35 25.46
CA VAL A 175 -25.21 11.94 24.49
C VAL A 175 -26.11 10.87 23.85
N ALA A 176 -25.56 9.71 23.49
CA ALA A 176 -26.34 8.60 22.94
C ALA A 176 -27.42 8.12 23.94
N THR A 177 -27.04 7.94 25.20
CA THR A 177 -27.94 7.50 26.27
C THR A 177 -29.03 8.53 26.56
N ALA A 178 -28.67 9.81 26.61
CA ALA A 178 -29.62 10.90 26.84
C ALA A 178 -30.69 10.99 25.73
N GLU A 179 -30.28 10.78 24.48
CA GLU A 179 -31.21 10.78 23.35
C GLU A 179 -32.14 9.56 23.35
N ASP A 180 -31.65 8.37 23.70
CA ASP A 180 -32.49 7.19 23.85
C ASP A 180 -33.54 7.38 24.97
N ALA A 181 -33.15 7.97 26.11
CA ALA A 181 -34.07 8.30 27.19
C ALA A 181 -35.15 9.30 26.76
N ARG A 182 -34.78 10.32 25.96
CA ARG A 182 -35.71 11.31 25.42
C ARG A 182 -36.74 10.66 24.49
N ILE A 183 -36.32 9.76 23.60
CA ILE A 183 -37.23 9.09 22.65
C ILE A 183 -38.14 8.09 23.37
N ARG A 184 -37.61 7.29 24.32
CA ARG A 184 -38.40 6.32 25.08
C ARG A 184 -39.43 6.99 25.99
N GLY A 185 -39.08 8.13 26.60
CA GLY A 185 -40.00 8.91 27.42
C GLY A 185 -41.16 9.54 26.63
N ILE A 186 -41.04 9.71 25.31
CA ILE A 186 -42.15 10.13 24.44
C ILE A 186 -43.14 8.97 24.26
N THR A 187 -42.65 7.73 24.07
CA THR A 187 -43.48 6.53 23.87
C THR A 187 -44.26 6.06 25.11
N GLU A 188 -43.87 6.45 26.33
CA GLU A 188 -44.59 6.06 27.56
C GLU A 188 -45.75 7.01 27.94
N SER A 189 -45.94 8.10 27.19
CA SER A 189 -46.92 9.15 27.51
C SER A 189 -48.24 9.11 26.71
N GLU A 190 -48.47 8.04 25.95
CA GLU A 190 -49.73 7.73 25.24
C GLU A 190 -50.53 6.61 25.93
#